data_AF-A0A0F7RXK2-F1
#
_entry.id   AF-A0A0F7RXK2-F1
#
_cell.length_a   1.000
_cell.length_b   1.000
_cell.length_c   1.000
_cell.angle_alpha   90.00
_cell.angle_beta   90.00
_cell.angle_gamma   90.00
#
_symmetry.space_group_name_H-M   'P 1'
#
loop_
_entity.id
_entity.type
_entity.pdbx_description
1 polymer ?
#
loop_
_entity_poly.entity_id
_entity_poly.type
_entity_poly.pdbx_seq_one_letter_code
_entity_poly.pdbx_strand_id
1 'polypeptide(L)'
;MDLFGKPRHSISQTPQVTLDFQAVRESSGALVLRWDYLGELYPPGMIRNMHSYFAGIVVDLCTAEAWSDDFDLARRFHAHVPLDLEARTAMNATMDASIGDASNLLLHTGFLHSALLTPQSKALFDAAENRAFTYLDLARSVYKICKLIPAAWSSNKLAGETVAIIVPKGWRQRS
;
A
#
# COMPACT_ATOMS: atom_id res chain seq x y z
N MET A 1 51.83 17.96 28.18
CA MET A 1 51.57 16.66 28.83
C MET A 1 50.45 16.00 28.04
N ASP A 2 50.81 15.14 27.08
CA ASP A 2 49.86 14.26 26.38
C ASP A 2 49.57 13.06 27.28
N LEU A 3 48.50 13.15 28.08
CA LEU A 3 48.21 12.12 29.08
C LEU A 3 47.25 11.03 28.57
N PHE A 4 46.62 11.22 27.41
CA PHE A 4 45.71 10.20 26.84
C PHE A 4 45.82 10.19 25.31
N GLY A 5 46.43 9.15 24.75
CA GLY A 5 46.52 8.96 23.30
C GLY A 5 45.15 8.90 22.61
N LYS A 6 45.12 9.03 21.27
CA LYS A 6 43.89 9.03 20.47
C LYS A 6 42.99 7.81 20.82
N PRO A 7 41.75 8.01 21.30
CA PRO A 7 40.89 6.90 21.71
C PRO A 7 40.55 6.03 20.49
N ARG A 8 41.00 4.77 20.49
CA ARG A 8 40.84 3.85 19.36
C ARG A 8 39.60 2.96 19.45
N HIS A 9 39.01 2.77 20.63
CA HIS A 9 37.77 2.02 20.83
C HIS A 9 37.14 2.34 22.20
N SER A 10 35.82 2.54 22.22
CA SER A 10 34.97 2.50 23.41
C SER A 10 34.02 1.32 23.20
N ILE A 11 33.95 0.39 24.15
CA ILE A 11 33.01 -0.74 24.11
C ILE A 11 31.99 -0.48 25.20
N SER A 12 30.77 -0.12 24.80
CA SER A 12 29.61 -0.01 25.67
C SER A 12 28.70 -1.21 25.35
N GLN A 13 28.71 -2.24 26.21
CA GLN A 13 27.75 -3.34 26.12
C GLN A 13 26.54 -2.99 26.99
N THR A 14 25.45 -2.54 26.39
CA THR A 14 24.14 -2.38 27.04
C THR A 14 23.28 -3.62 26.75
N PRO A 15 23.07 -4.55 27.71
CA PRO A 15 22.48 -5.87 27.43
C PRO A 15 20.99 -5.86 27.03
N GLN A 16 20.37 -4.69 26.86
CA GLN A 16 18.92 -4.52 26.67
C GLN A 16 18.55 -3.70 25.43
N VAL A 17 19.53 -3.23 24.64
CA VAL A 17 19.28 -2.40 23.46
C VAL A 17 19.95 -3.04 22.24
N THR A 18 19.18 -3.21 21.16
CA THR A 18 19.67 -3.88 19.94
C THR A 18 20.40 -2.95 18.96
N LEU A 19 20.17 -1.64 19.11
CA LEU A 19 20.81 -0.55 18.39
C LEU A 19 20.94 0.65 19.34
N ASP A 20 22.17 1.05 19.65
CA ASP A 20 22.53 2.22 20.45
C ASP A 20 23.06 3.35 19.56
N PHE A 21 22.81 4.59 19.96
CA PHE A 21 23.23 5.79 19.23
C PHE A 21 24.00 6.75 20.15
N GLN A 22 25.18 7.16 19.69
CA GLN A 22 26.02 8.13 20.39
C GLN A 22 26.40 9.26 19.43
N ALA A 23 26.27 10.50 19.90
CA ALA A 23 26.75 11.69 19.23
C ALA A 23 27.82 12.37 20.09
N VAL A 24 29.03 12.48 19.56
CA VAL A 24 30.18 13.05 20.29
C VAL A 24 30.79 14.17 19.49
N ARG A 25 31.01 15.32 20.13
CA ARG A 25 31.79 16.41 19.55
C ARG A 25 33.26 16.20 19.88
N GLU A 26 34.09 16.04 18.87
CA GLU A 26 35.54 15.94 19.04
C GLU A 26 36.16 17.29 19.39
N SER A 27 37.39 17.25 19.94
CA SER A 27 38.19 18.45 20.19
C SER A 27 38.53 19.23 18.91
N SER A 28 38.52 18.56 17.76
CA SER A 28 38.63 19.14 16.41
C SER A 28 37.41 20.00 16.03
N GLY A 29 36.30 19.88 16.77
CA GLY A 29 35.02 20.50 16.47
C GLY A 29 34.10 19.64 15.59
N ALA A 30 34.57 18.49 15.10
CA ALA A 30 33.76 17.56 14.32
C ALA A 30 32.67 16.89 15.18
N LEU A 31 31.50 16.66 14.58
CA LEU A 31 30.44 15.83 15.16
C LEU A 31 30.58 14.39 14.64
N VAL A 32 30.76 13.44 15.56
CA VAL A 32 30.84 12.02 15.27
C VAL A 32 29.53 11.37 15.69
N LEU A 33 28.88 10.71 14.74
CA LEU A 33 27.67 9.91 14.94
C LEU A 33 28.07 8.43 14.92
N ARG A 34 27.78 7.70 15.99
CA ARG A 34 28.12 6.28 16.15
C ARG A 34 26.86 5.48 16.42
N TRP A 35 26.70 4.38 15.68
CA TRP A 35 25.63 3.40 15.87
C TRP A 35 26.28 2.06 16.24
N ASP A 36 26.05 1.59 17.46
CA ASP A 36 26.48 0.27 17.92
C ASP A 36 25.28 -0.68 17.88
N TYR A 37 25.38 -1.85 17.24
CA TYR A 37 24.22 -2.72 17.00
C TYR A 37 24.57 -4.20 17.00
N LEU A 38 23.58 -5.05 17.29
CA LEU A 38 23.69 -6.50 17.15
C LEU A 38 23.40 -6.92 15.70
N GLY A 39 24.45 -7.20 14.93
CA GLY A 39 24.35 -7.46 13.49
C GLY A 39 23.42 -8.61 13.07
N GLU A 40 23.30 -9.66 13.89
CA GLU A 40 22.46 -10.83 13.61
C GLU A 40 20.95 -10.53 13.64
N LEU A 41 20.54 -9.40 14.24
CA LEU A 41 19.14 -9.01 14.36
C LEU A 41 18.63 -8.18 13.17
N TYR A 42 19.52 -7.77 12.27
CA TYR A 42 19.17 -6.88 11.16
C TYR A 42 19.52 -7.52 9.81
N PRO A 43 18.64 -7.37 8.80
CA PRO A 43 18.95 -7.77 7.44
C PRO A 43 20.25 -7.12 6.92
N PRO A 44 21.00 -7.83 6.06
CA PRO A 44 22.20 -7.27 5.44
C PRO A 44 21.93 -5.91 4.80
N GLY A 45 22.73 -4.90 5.17
CA GLY A 45 22.64 -3.55 4.60
C GLY A 45 21.61 -2.62 5.23
N MET A 46 20.66 -3.11 6.04
CA MET A 46 19.61 -2.27 6.65
C MET A 46 20.21 -1.16 7.53
N ILE A 47 21.06 -1.51 8.50
CA ILE A 47 21.66 -0.53 9.42
C ILE A 47 22.52 0.49 8.68
N ARG A 48 23.29 0.05 7.68
CA ARG A 48 24.10 0.94 6.85
C ARG A 48 23.22 1.95 6.12
N ASN A 49 22.13 1.49 5.51
CA ASN A 49 21.21 2.36 4.78
C ASN A 49 20.52 3.37 5.72
N MET A 50 20.06 2.91 6.89
CA MET A 50 19.49 3.78 7.93
C MET A 50 20.50 4.82 8.44
N HIS A 51 21.75 4.42 8.67
CA HIS A 51 22.81 5.32 9.11
C HIS A 51 23.13 6.37 8.06
N SER A 52 23.25 5.98 6.78
CA SER A 52 23.45 6.92 5.67
C SER A 52 22.30 7.92 5.54
N TYR A 53 21.06 7.46 5.71
CA TYR A 53 19.88 8.33 5.73
C TYR A 53 19.91 9.32 6.90
N PHE A 54 20.18 8.83 8.11
CA PHE A 54 20.29 9.65 9.30
C PHE A 54 21.38 10.71 9.17
N ALA A 55 22.55 10.35 8.63
CA ALA A 55 23.63 11.29 8.37
C ALA A 55 23.21 12.38 7.37
N GLY A 56 22.44 12.04 6.32
CA GLY A 56 21.86 13.00 5.39
C GLY A 56 20.95 14.01 6.08
N ILE A 57 20.05 13.54 6.96
CA ILE A 57 19.20 14.42 7.77
C ILE A 57 20.04 15.37 8.63
N VAL A 58 21.10 14.88 9.28
CA VAL A 58 21.95 15.73 10.13
C VAL A 58 22.67 16.80 9.30
N VAL A 59 23.12 16.48 8.09
CA VAL A 59 23.73 17.45 7.17
C VAL A 59 22.71 18.50 6.76
N ASP A 60 21.49 18.10 6.46
CA ASP A 60 20.41 19.00 6.08
C ASP A 60 20.00 19.95 7.21
N LEU A 61 19.95 19.45 8.45
CA LEU A 61 19.66 20.26 9.65
C LEU A 61 20.70 21.36 9.91
N CYS A 62 21.86 21.31 9.24
CA CYS A 62 22.88 22.34 9.32
C CYS A 62 22.59 23.57 8.43
N THR A 63 21.52 23.54 7.62
CA THR A 63 21.11 24.71 6.82
C THR A 63 20.03 25.53 7.53
N ALA A 64 19.88 26.81 7.19
CA ALA A 64 18.91 27.70 7.83
C ALA A 64 17.46 27.33 7.45
N GLU A 65 17.28 26.78 6.24
CA GLU A 65 15.99 26.36 5.69
C GLU A 65 15.34 25.23 6.51
N ALA A 66 16.17 24.38 7.14
CA ALA A 66 15.71 23.32 8.04
C ALA A 66 14.95 23.82 9.27
N TRP A 67 15.15 25.07 9.64
CA TRP A 67 14.53 25.71 10.80
C TRP A 67 13.51 26.78 10.41
N SER A 68 13.09 26.80 9.14
CA SER A 68 12.04 27.71 8.67
C SER A 68 10.65 27.27 9.15
N ASP A 69 9.75 28.24 9.33
CA ASP A 69 8.33 27.98 9.63
C ASP A 69 7.56 27.44 8.41
N ASP A 70 8.21 27.32 7.24
CA ASP A 70 7.65 26.73 6.04
C ASP A 70 7.69 25.19 6.15
N PHE A 71 6.54 24.63 6.53
CA PHE A 71 6.37 23.20 6.72
C PHE A 71 6.66 22.38 5.44
N ASP A 72 6.40 22.93 4.25
CA ASP A 72 6.67 22.23 2.98
C ASP A 72 8.16 22.23 2.65
N LEU A 73 8.88 23.30 2.99
CA LEU A 73 10.34 23.36 2.90
C LEU A 73 10.99 22.39 3.89
N ALA A 74 10.49 22.34 5.13
CA ALA A 74 10.94 21.40 6.15
C ALA A 74 10.64 19.93 5.77
N ARG A 75 9.56 19.66 5.03
CA ARG A 75 9.20 18.29 4.61
C ARG A 75 10.19 17.68 3.61
N ARG A 76 10.94 18.49 2.88
CA ARG A 76 11.95 18.02 1.90
C ARG A 76 13.05 17.20 2.56
N PHE A 77 13.35 17.47 3.82
CA PHE A 77 14.35 16.74 4.61
C PHE A 77 13.92 15.30 4.96
N HIS A 78 12.65 14.94 4.76
CA HIS A 78 12.15 13.57 4.87
C HIS A 78 12.16 12.79 3.55
N ALA A 79 12.45 13.44 2.41
CA ALA A 79 12.34 12.85 1.07
C ALA A 79 13.54 11.99 0.65
N HIS A 80 14.57 11.82 1.49
CA HIS A 80 15.75 11.00 1.20
C HIS A 80 15.46 9.48 1.21
N VAL A 81 14.51 9.01 0.40
CA VAL A 81 14.32 7.56 0.18
C VAL A 81 14.68 7.17 -1.27
N PRO A 82 15.94 7.34 -1.72
CA PRO A 82 16.33 6.81 -3.03
C PRO A 82 16.69 5.32 -2.99
N LEU A 83 17.19 4.78 -1.86
CA LEU A 83 17.88 3.48 -1.86
C LEU A 83 17.01 2.27 -2.23
N ASP A 84 15.69 2.35 -2.05
CA ASP A 84 14.77 1.25 -2.39
C ASP A 84 13.69 1.66 -3.41
N LEU A 85 13.79 2.86 -4.00
CA LEU A 85 12.74 3.37 -4.89
C LEU A 85 12.59 2.47 -6.12
N GLU A 86 13.71 2.02 -6.70
CA GLU A 86 13.71 1.10 -7.85
C GLU A 86 13.08 -0.25 -7.50
N ALA A 87 13.47 -0.85 -6.37
CA ALA A 87 12.91 -2.13 -5.91
C ALA A 87 11.40 -2.02 -5.63
N ARG A 88 10.95 -0.92 -5.00
CA ARG A 88 9.53 -0.65 -4.78
C ARG A 88 8.78 -0.41 -6.08
N THR A 89 9.37 0.33 -7.00
CA THR A 89 8.78 0.59 -8.32
C THR A 89 8.63 -0.71 -9.10
N ALA A 90 9.64 -1.59 -9.06
CA ALA A 90 9.58 -2.91 -9.68
C ALA A 90 8.51 -3.81 -9.05
N MET A 91 8.40 -3.85 -7.71
CA MET A 91 7.33 -4.60 -7.04
C MET A 91 5.93 -4.03 -7.33
N ASN A 92 5.82 -2.71 -7.44
CA ASN A 92 4.56 -2.01 -7.73
C ASN A 92 4.24 -1.95 -9.23
N ALA A 93 5.09 -2.49 -10.10
CA ALA A 93 4.84 -2.62 -11.53
C ALA A 93 3.84 -3.77 -11.81
N THR A 94 2.68 -3.72 -11.15
CA THR A 94 1.62 -4.72 -11.23
C THR A 94 0.65 -4.47 -12.40
N MET A 95 0.96 -3.49 -13.26
CA MET A 95 0.12 -3.15 -14.40
C MET A 95 0.29 -4.21 -15.48
N ASP A 96 -0.73 -5.06 -15.62
CA ASP A 96 -0.75 -6.09 -16.65
C ASP A 96 -1.42 -5.53 -17.91
N ALA A 97 -0.65 -5.32 -18.98
CA ALA A 97 -1.16 -4.82 -20.26
C ALA A 97 -2.14 -5.79 -20.96
N SER A 98 -2.19 -7.06 -20.53
CA SER A 98 -3.18 -8.04 -21.02
C SER A 98 -4.55 -7.86 -20.35
N ILE A 99 -4.57 -7.31 -19.14
CA ILE A 99 -5.76 -6.74 -18.51
C ILE A 99 -5.91 -5.35 -19.12
N GLY A 100 -6.37 -5.31 -20.39
CA GLY A 100 -6.74 -4.05 -21.06
C GLY A 100 -7.63 -3.20 -20.16
N ASP A 101 -7.69 -1.88 -20.38
CA ASP A 101 -8.22 -0.87 -19.45
C ASP A 101 -9.57 -1.22 -18.78
N ALA A 102 -9.50 -2.10 -17.78
CA ALA A 102 -10.65 -2.63 -17.07
C ALA A 102 -11.19 -1.58 -16.09
N SER A 103 -10.44 -0.48 -15.90
CA SER A 103 -10.86 0.65 -15.08
C SER A 103 -12.12 1.33 -15.61
N ASN A 104 -12.43 1.15 -16.91
CA ASN A 104 -13.59 1.75 -17.57
C ASN A 104 -14.76 0.77 -17.81
N LEU A 105 -14.66 -0.49 -17.40
CA LEU A 105 -15.74 -1.47 -17.57
C LEU A 105 -16.63 -1.54 -16.33
N LEU A 106 -17.94 -1.41 -16.53
CA LEU A 106 -18.91 -1.62 -15.45
C LEU A 106 -19.06 -3.12 -15.19
N LEU A 107 -19.20 -3.54 -13.93
CA LEU A 107 -19.32 -4.96 -13.55
C LEU A 107 -20.36 -5.74 -14.39
N HIS A 108 -21.48 -5.11 -14.75
CA HIS A 108 -22.54 -5.76 -15.53
C HIS A 108 -22.19 -5.97 -17.02
N THR A 109 -21.20 -5.27 -17.57
CA THR A 109 -20.86 -5.33 -19.00
C THR A 109 -20.38 -6.72 -19.40
N GLY A 110 -19.47 -7.33 -18.63
CA GLY A 110 -18.98 -8.69 -18.87
C GLY A 110 -20.09 -9.75 -18.78
N PHE A 111 -21.02 -9.58 -17.83
CA PHE A 111 -22.19 -10.44 -17.71
C PHE A 111 -23.10 -10.35 -18.93
N LEU A 112 -23.46 -9.12 -19.36
CA LEU A 112 -24.32 -8.92 -20.53
C LEU A 112 -23.68 -9.45 -21.81
N HIS A 113 -22.37 -9.24 -21.98
CA HIS A 113 -21.62 -9.78 -23.11
C HIS A 113 -21.71 -11.31 -23.16
N SER A 114 -21.49 -11.98 -22.03
CA SER A 114 -21.59 -13.43 -21.91
C SER A 114 -23.02 -13.94 -22.14
N ALA A 115 -24.04 -13.19 -21.70
CA ALA A 115 -25.44 -13.52 -21.93
C ALA A 115 -25.87 -13.39 -23.39
N LEU A 116 -25.24 -12.50 -24.16
CA LEU A 116 -25.47 -12.34 -25.60
C LEU A 116 -24.76 -13.42 -26.42
N LEU A 117 -23.49 -13.70 -26.12
CA LEU A 117 -22.68 -14.65 -26.90
C LEU A 117 -22.94 -16.12 -26.55
N THR A 118 -23.15 -16.42 -25.27
CA THR A 118 -23.26 -17.79 -24.75
C THR A 118 -24.48 -17.97 -23.84
N PRO A 119 -25.71 -17.69 -24.33
CA PRO A 119 -26.91 -17.63 -23.48
C PRO A 119 -27.23 -18.93 -22.75
N GLN A 120 -26.91 -20.08 -23.34
CA GLN A 120 -27.20 -21.41 -22.77
C GLN A 120 -26.09 -21.98 -21.89
N SER A 121 -24.95 -21.29 -21.77
CA SER A 121 -23.87 -21.71 -20.89
C SER A 121 -24.28 -21.56 -19.43
N LYS A 122 -23.93 -22.55 -18.60
CA LYS A 122 -24.18 -22.53 -17.15
C LYS A 122 -23.34 -21.44 -16.52
N ALA A 123 -23.99 -20.50 -15.84
CA ALA A 123 -23.36 -19.35 -15.18
C ALA A 123 -23.32 -19.50 -13.66
N LEU A 124 -24.30 -20.19 -13.08
CA LEU A 124 -24.44 -20.34 -11.64
C LEU A 124 -25.00 -21.72 -11.30
N PHE A 125 -24.46 -22.35 -10.26
CA PHE A 125 -24.98 -23.59 -9.69
C PHE A 125 -25.30 -23.38 -8.22
N ASP A 126 -26.56 -23.62 -7.86
CA ASP A 126 -27.01 -23.65 -6.48
C ASP A 126 -27.01 -25.09 -5.97
N ALA A 127 -26.07 -25.40 -5.07
CA ALA A 127 -25.96 -26.71 -4.47
C ALA A 127 -27.10 -27.02 -3.48
N ALA A 128 -27.68 -26.01 -2.83
CA ALA A 128 -28.75 -26.22 -1.85
C ALA A 128 -30.07 -26.62 -2.55
N GLU A 129 -30.34 -26.01 -3.71
CA GLU A 129 -31.51 -26.32 -4.54
C GLU A 129 -31.19 -27.38 -5.64
N ASN A 130 -29.95 -27.88 -5.70
CA ASN A 130 -29.42 -28.76 -6.75
C ASN A 130 -29.78 -28.29 -8.18
N ARG A 131 -29.57 -26.99 -8.44
CA ARG A 131 -30.07 -26.32 -9.65
C ARG A 131 -28.99 -25.52 -10.35
N ALA A 132 -28.90 -25.66 -11.67
CA ALA A 132 -28.07 -24.82 -12.53
C ALA A 132 -28.90 -23.72 -13.20
N PHE A 133 -28.30 -22.55 -13.38
CA PHE A 133 -28.85 -21.41 -14.12
C PHE A 133 -27.92 -21.06 -15.28
N THR A 134 -28.51 -20.83 -16.44
CA THR A 134 -27.80 -20.29 -17.60
C THR A 134 -27.67 -18.77 -17.52
N TYR A 135 -26.79 -18.17 -18.32
CA TYR A 135 -26.74 -16.72 -18.45
C TYR A 135 -28.10 -16.12 -18.84
N LEU A 136 -28.86 -16.80 -19.71
CA LEU A 136 -30.19 -16.34 -20.11
C LEU A 136 -31.20 -16.38 -18.96
N ASP A 137 -31.16 -17.40 -18.11
CA ASP A 137 -32.04 -17.50 -16.93
C ASP A 137 -31.80 -16.36 -15.94
N LEU A 138 -30.52 -16.06 -15.70
CA LEU A 138 -30.12 -14.95 -14.84
C LEU A 138 -30.50 -13.61 -15.46
N ALA A 139 -30.27 -13.40 -16.76
CA ALA A 139 -30.63 -12.15 -17.45
C ALA A 139 -32.14 -11.88 -17.41
N ARG A 140 -32.97 -12.92 -17.61
CA ARG A 140 -34.43 -12.83 -17.45
C ARG A 140 -34.83 -12.48 -16.02
N SER A 141 -34.12 -13.01 -15.03
CA SER A 141 -34.39 -12.73 -13.61
C SER A 141 -34.04 -11.29 -13.25
N VAL A 142 -32.88 -10.80 -13.69
CA VAL A 142 -32.49 -9.38 -13.56
C VAL A 142 -33.51 -8.47 -14.23
N TYR A 143 -33.93 -8.79 -15.45
CA TYR A 143 -34.94 -8.00 -16.17
C TYR A 143 -36.26 -7.88 -15.40
N LYS A 144 -36.75 -8.99 -14.81
CA LYS A 144 -37.96 -8.98 -13.97
C LYS A 144 -37.78 -8.06 -12.75
N ILE A 145 -36.64 -8.14 -12.07
CA ILE A 145 -36.35 -7.27 -10.91
C ILE A 145 -36.31 -5.80 -11.36
N CYS A 146 -35.63 -5.49 -12.46
CA CYS A 146 -35.58 -4.13 -13.01
C CYS A 146 -36.98 -3.57 -13.33
N LYS A 147 -37.94 -4.42 -13.71
CA LYS A 147 -39.34 -4.01 -13.96
C LYS A 147 -40.14 -3.77 -12.69
N LEU A 148 -39.79 -4.41 -11.57
CA LEU A 148 -40.47 -4.26 -10.28
C LEU A 148 -39.96 -3.07 -9.48
N ILE A 149 -38.84 -2.49 -9.89
CA ILE A 149 -38.28 -1.29 -9.28
C ILE A 149 -39.17 -0.09 -9.65
N PRO A 150 -39.66 0.70 -8.67
CA PRO A 150 -40.53 1.83 -8.94
C PRO A 150 -39.90 2.84 -9.91
N ALA A 151 -40.73 3.45 -10.78
CA ALA A 151 -40.29 4.49 -11.70
C ALA A 151 -39.61 5.66 -10.98
N ALA A 152 -40.11 6.02 -9.79
CA ALA A 152 -39.53 7.05 -8.92
C ALA A 152 -38.09 6.75 -8.48
N TRP A 153 -37.75 5.46 -8.27
CA TRP A 153 -36.38 5.04 -7.94
C TRP A 153 -35.49 5.03 -9.18
N SER A 154 -36.05 4.69 -10.35
CA SER A 154 -35.34 4.75 -11.62
C SER A 154 -34.98 6.17 -12.05
N SER A 155 -35.84 7.16 -11.72
CA SER A 155 -35.65 8.58 -12.04
C SER A 155 -34.79 9.35 -11.03
N ASN A 156 -34.57 8.81 -9.82
CA ASN A 156 -33.82 9.47 -8.75
C ASN A 156 -32.39 8.94 -8.59
N LYS A 157 -31.84 8.25 -9.60
CA LYS A 157 -30.48 7.72 -9.56
C LYS A 157 -29.45 8.84 -9.54
N LEU A 158 -28.99 9.23 -8.36
CA LEU A 158 -27.64 9.75 -8.20
C LEU A 158 -26.68 8.55 -8.13
N ALA A 159 -25.57 8.61 -8.87
CA ALA A 159 -24.52 7.61 -8.75
C ALA A 159 -24.02 7.57 -7.29
N GLY A 160 -24.00 6.39 -6.66
CA GLY A 160 -23.47 6.21 -5.30
C GLY A 160 -24.49 6.00 -4.18
N GLU A 161 -25.79 5.92 -4.48
CA GLU A 161 -26.80 5.57 -3.45
C GLU A 161 -26.64 4.13 -2.94
N THR A 162 -26.81 3.95 -1.63
CA THR A 162 -26.68 2.64 -0.96
C THR A 162 -27.98 1.85 -1.04
N VAL A 163 -27.89 0.57 -1.39
CA VAL A 163 -29.03 -0.36 -1.44
C VAL A 163 -28.78 -1.50 -0.46
N ALA A 164 -29.64 -1.62 0.56
CA ALA A 164 -29.61 -2.77 1.46
C ALA A 164 -30.26 -4.00 0.80
N ILE A 165 -29.55 -5.13 0.79
CA ILE A 165 -30.05 -6.40 0.26
C ILE A 165 -30.14 -7.41 1.42
N ILE A 166 -31.37 -7.83 1.77
CA ILE A 166 -31.61 -8.83 2.82
C ILE A 166 -32.27 -10.04 2.16
N VAL A 167 -31.47 -11.07 1.90
CA VAL A 167 -31.92 -12.36 1.37
C VAL A 167 -31.12 -13.49 2.02
N PRO A 168 -31.70 -14.69 2.21
CA PRO A 168 -30.93 -15.85 2.62
C PRO A 168 -29.85 -16.21 1.58
N LYS A 169 -28.77 -16.85 2.03
CA LYS A 169 -27.70 -17.33 1.15
C LYS A 169 -28.28 -18.32 0.13
N GLY A 170 -28.09 -18.01 -1.15
CA GLY A 170 -28.54 -18.83 -2.27
C GLY A 170 -28.25 -18.15 -3.60
N TRP A 171 -28.78 -18.70 -4.69
CA TRP A 171 -28.60 -18.13 -6.03
C TRP A 171 -29.08 -16.68 -6.17
N ARG A 172 -29.98 -16.23 -5.30
CA ARG A 172 -30.48 -14.84 -5.24
C ARG A 172 -29.47 -13.84 -4.67
N GLN A 173 -28.36 -14.31 -4.07
CA GLN A 173 -27.35 -13.47 -3.39
C GLN A 173 -25.92 -13.65 -3.90
N ARG A 174 -25.53 -14.85 -4.37
CA ARG A 174 -24.11 -15.13 -4.64
C ARG A 174 -23.53 -14.19 -5.73
N SER A 175 -22.52 -13.42 -5.33
CA SER A 175 -21.47 -12.88 -6.20
C SER A 175 -20.48 -13.98 -6.56
#